data_AF-A0A813KIR8-F1
#
_entry.id   AF-A0A813KIR8-F1
#
_cell.length_a   1.000
_cell.length_b   1.000
_cell.length_c   1.000
_cell.angle_alpha   90.00
_cell.angle_beta   90.00
_cell.angle_gamma   90.00
#
_symmetry.space_group_name_H-M   'P 1'
#
loop_
_entity.id
_entity.type
_entity.pdbx_description
1 polymer ?
#
loop_
_entity_poly.entity_id
_entity_poly.type
_entity_poly.pdbx_seq_one_letter_code
_entity_poly.pdbx_strand_id
1 'polypeptide(L)'
;LLNRFSKGLLGDAVEEDSSRGKFLGLDELRGPPYSVLASFRATVLYPYDVALAIFYELYSMGMPLLMPDRRLLQFYVFRGLHSYHTYHFVRPNGGGQNLSFPGAGIGSPPFVPPLDAQKWWSVGSAWSARTDFDTFPHILRFSTVAELFAHLAPGATDWAEVSRNMRRFNQVGLVETSARWAFGLTSALAGTAG
;
A
#
# COMPACT_ATOMS: atom_id res chain seq x y z
N LEU A 1 -3.08 -3.15 15.17
CA LEU A 1 -4.45 -3.71 15.25
C LEU A 1 -4.45 -5.17 15.70
N LEU A 2 -3.76 -6.09 15.01
CA LEU A 2 -3.68 -7.50 15.42
C LEU A 2 -3.11 -7.70 16.84
N ASN A 3 -2.01 -7.03 17.19
CA ASN A 3 -1.41 -7.16 18.53
C ASN A 3 -2.34 -6.68 19.66
N ARG A 4 -3.12 -5.60 19.41
CA ARG A 4 -4.15 -5.12 20.35
C ARG A 4 -5.36 -6.08 20.43
N PHE A 5 -5.73 -6.70 19.31
CA PHE A 5 -6.78 -7.71 19.25
C PHE A 5 -6.38 -8.97 20.02
N SER A 6 -5.13 -9.43 19.87
CA SER A 6 -4.56 -10.56 20.61
C SER A 6 -4.50 -10.29 22.11
N LYS A 7 -4.02 -9.10 22.53
CA LYS A 7 -3.99 -8.71 23.95
C LYS A 7 -5.39 -8.64 24.58
N GLY A 8 -6.38 -8.15 23.84
CA GLY A 8 -7.77 -8.10 24.29
C GLY A 8 -8.43 -9.48 24.43
N LEU A 9 -8.03 -10.46 23.60
CA LEU A 9 -8.58 -11.82 23.62
C LEU A 9 -7.88 -12.76 24.63
N LEU A 10 -6.59 -12.54 24.91
CA LEU A 10 -5.77 -13.50 25.67
C LEU A 10 -5.44 -13.05 27.11
N GLY A 11 -5.75 -11.80 27.48
CA GLY A 11 -5.42 -11.25 28.80
C GLY A 11 -3.91 -11.05 29.01
N ASP A 12 -3.53 -10.34 30.07
CA ASP A 12 -2.14 -9.97 30.38
C ASP A 12 -1.27 -11.15 30.89
N ALA A 13 -1.84 -12.35 31.04
CA ALA A 13 -1.23 -13.46 31.78
C ALA A 13 -0.59 -14.55 30.91
N VAL A 14 -0.40 -14.34 29.61
CA VAL A 14 0.28 -15.33 28.76
C VAL A 14 1.78 -15.05 28.79
N GLU A 15 2.54 -15.85 29.55
CA GLU A 15 3.99 -15.96 29.42
C GLU A 15 4.36 -16.06 27.94
N GLU A 16 5.34 -15.26 27.50
CA GLU A 16 5.80 -15.17 26.11
C GLU A 16 6.39 -16.53 25.68
N ASP A 17 5.53 -17.44 25.24
CA ASP A 17 5.92 -18.60 24.45
C ASP A 17 6.50 -18.10 23.13
N SER A 18 7.83 -17.95 23.12
CA SER A 18 8.64 -17.50 21.98
C SER A 18 8.44 -18.33 20.70
N SER A 19 7.77 -19.48 20.79
CA SER A 19 7.39 -20.28 19.63
C SER A 19 6.21 -19.70 18.84
N ARG A 20 5.40 -18.82 19.45
CA ARG A 20 4.26 -18.18 18.80
C ARG A 20 4.73 -16.90 18.10
N GLY A 21 4.52 -16.82 16.78
CA GLY A 21 4.93 -15.66 15.98
C GLY A 21 4.42 -14.34 16.57
N LYS A 22 5.32 -13.36 16.70
CA LYS A 22 5.02 -12.04 17.26
C LYS A 22 4.57 -11.07 16.16
N PHE A 23 3.40 -10.48 16.33
CA PHE A 23 2.91 -9.41 15.45
C PHE A 23 3.16 -8.06 16.12
N LEU A 24 3.93 -7.18 15.48
CA LEU A 24 4.18 -5.84 15.97
C LEU A 24 3.62 -4.81 15.00
N GLY A 25 2.91 -3.82 15.55
CA GLY A 25 2.52 -2.64 14.77
C GLY A 25 3.73 -1.77 14.46
N LEU A 26 3.77 -1.16 13.28
CA LEU A 26 4.86 -0.23 12.93
C LEU A 26 4.89 0.99 13.87
N ASP A 27 3.72 1.41 14.35
CA ASP A 27 3.56 2.46 15.38
C ASP A 27 4.18 2.05 16.73
N GLU A 28 4.09 0.76 17.08
CA GLU A 28 4.67 0.21 18.30
C GLU A 28 6.21 0.20 18.25
N LEU A 29 6.78 0.17 17.04
CA LEU A 29 8.22 0.19 16.81
C LEU A 29 8.85 1.61 16.84
N ARG A 30 8.02 2.67 16.91
CA ARG A 30 8.44 4.08 17.07
C ARG A 30 9.48 4.56 16.04
N GLY A 31 9.29 4.23 14.76
CA GLY A 31 10.25 4.57 13.70
C GLY A 31 11.51 3.72 13.79
N PRO A 32 11.39 2.39 13.69
CA PRO A 32 12.52 1.47 13.85
C PRO A 32 13.57 1.70 12.75
N PRO A 33 14.86 1.46 13.03
CA PRO A 33 15.87 1.40 11.97
C PRO A 33 15.58 0.22 11.03
N TYR A 34 16.04 0.31 9.78
CA TYR A 34 15.81 -0.73 8.77
C TYR A 34 16.36 -2.11 9.17
N SER A 35 17.41 -2.18 9.99
CA SER A 35 17.93 -3.44 10.52
C SER A 35 16.92 -4.17 11.40
N VAL A 36 16.12 -3.44 12.18
CA VAL A 36 15.02 -4.00 12.98
C VAL A 36 13.89 -4.44 12.07
N LEU A 37 13.52 -3.64 11.05
CA LEU A 37 12.51 -4.05 10.07
C LEU A 37 12.92 -5.33 9.32
N ALA A 38 14.19 -5.45 8.94
CA ALA A 38 14.74 -6.62 8.26
C ALA A 38 14.79 -7.89 9.13
N SER A 39 14.65 -7.75 10.47
CA SER A 39 14.56 -8.90 11.37
C SER A 39 13.20 -9.61 11.31
N PHE A 40 12.16 -8.95 10.77
CA PHE A 40 10.86 -9.57 10.55
C PHE A 40 10.86 -10.43 9.30
N ARG A 41 10.09 -11.52 9.35
CA ARG A 41 9.98 -12.47 8.23
C ARG A 41 9.15 -11.94 7.06
N ALA A 42 8.12 -11.17 7.37
CA ALA A 42 7.18 -10.61 6.42
C ALA A 42 6.41 -9.44 7.06
N THR A 43 5.75 -8.64 6.24
CA THR A 43 4.87 -7.55 6.68
C THR A 43 3.45 -7.76 6.17
N VAL A 44 2.46 -7.64 7.06
CA VAL A 44 1.05 -7.53 6.68
C VAL A 44 0.74 -6.06 6.47
N LEU A 45 0.48 -5.68 5.22
CA LEU A 45 0.27 -4.28 4.84
C LEU A 45 -1.17 -4.07 4.37
N TYR A 46 -1.88 -3.19 5.06
CA TYR A 46 -3.19 -2.70 4.63
C TYR A 46 -2.98 -1.38 3.88
N PRO A 47 -3.31 -1.31 2.58
CA PRO A 47 -2.94 -0.17 1.76
C PRO A 47 -3.81 1.04 2.06
N TYR A 48 -3.22 2.11 2.61
CA TYR A 48 -3.85 3.43 2.73
C TYR A 48 -2.83 4.48 2.29
N ASP A 49 -3.22 5.75 2.16
CA ASP A 49 -2.39 6.78 1.53
C ASP A 49 -0.96 6.88 2.12
N VAL A 50 -0.82 6.82 3.45
CA VAL A 50 0.51 6.88 4.10
C VAL A 50 1.28 5.57 3.95
N ALA A 51 0.59 4.44 3.74
CA ALA A 51 1.23 3.16 3.48
C ALA A 51 1.95 3.11 2.13
N LEU A 52 1.70 4.07 1.22
CA LEU A 52 2.35 4.11 -0.08
C LEU A 52 3.87 4.32 0.04
N ALA A 53 4.31 5.21 0.95
CA ALA A 53 5.74 5.46 1.14
C ALA A 53 6.45 4.22 1.68
N ILE A 54 5.92 3.63 2.75
CA ILE A 54 6.53 2.45 3.39
C ILE A 54 6.44 1.20 2.48
N PHE A 55 5.47 1.12 1.58
CA PHE A 55 5.35 0.03 0.62
C PHE A 55 6.60 -0.08 -0.26
N TYR A 56 7.03 1.01 -0.90
CA TYR A 56 8.21 0.96 -1.77
C TYR A 56 9.48 0.67 -0.97
N GLU A 57 9.60 1.21 0.24
CA GLU A 57 10.73 0.92 1.12
C GLU A 57 10.82 -0.58 1.41
N LEU A 58 9.73 -1.18 1.93
CA LEU A 58 9.68 -2.60 2.24
C LEU A 58 9.86 -3.48 0.99
N TYR A 59 9.22 -3.10 -0.12
CA TYR A 59 9.35 -3.83 -1.38
C TYR A 59 10.78 -3.79 -1.93
N SER A 60 11.44 -2.63 -1.86
CA SER A 60 12.82 -2.44 -2.30
C SER A 60 13.82 -3.24 -1.46
N MET A 61 13.55 -3.40 -0.16
CA MET A 61 14.30 -4.29 0.74
C MET A 61 14.09 -5.79 0.43
N GLY A 62 13.13 -6.13 -0.44
CA GLY A 62 12.72 -7.51 -0.69
C GLY A 62 12.05 -8.15 0.53
N MET A 63 11.40 -7.35 1.39
CA MET A 63 10.61 -7.84 2.52
C MET A 63 9.30 -8.44 1.99
N PRO A 64 9.00 -9.73 2.22
CA PRO A 64 7.73 -10.31 1.78
C PRO A 64 6.52 -9.54 2.31
N LEU A 65 5.61 -9.18 1.41
CA LEU A 65 4.41 -8.42 1.72
C LEU A 65 3.17 -9.29 1.59
N LEU A 66 2.35 -9.32 2.64
CA LEU A 66 1.00 -9.87 2.63
C LEU A 66 0.01 -8.72 2.57
N MET A 67 -0.86 -8.71 1.58
CA MET A 67 -1.88 -7.67 1.39
C MET A 67 -3.25 -8.29 1.18
N PRO A 68 -4.34 -7.55 1.50
CA PRO A 68 -5.68 -7.98 1.14
C PRO A 68 -5.80 -8.32 -0.35
N ASP A 69 -6.68 -9.26 -0.66
CA ASP A 69 -7.05 -9.62 -2.03
C ASP A 69 -7.43 -8.37 -2.85
N ARG A 70 -7.24 -8.45 -4.18
CA ARG A 70 -7.52 -7.37 -5.13
C ARG A 70 -8.94 -6.82 -4.98
N ARG A 71 -9.91 -7.70 -4.72
CA ARG A 71 -11.32 -7.35 -4.50
C ARG A 71 -11.60 -6.66 -3.18
N LEU A 72 -10.61 -6.55 -2.30
CA LEU A 72 -10.69 -5.88 -1.01
C LEU A 72 -9.91 -4.56 -0.99
N LEU A 73 -9.07 -4.28 -2.00
CA LEU A 73 -8.21 -3.09 -2.01
C LEU A 73 -9.01 -1.78 -1.97
N GLN A 74 -10.17 -1.72 -2.61
CA GLN A 74 -11.02 -0.52 -2.66
C GLN A 74 -11.58 -0.10 -1.29
N PHE A 75 -11.53 -0.98 -0.29
CA PHE A 75 -11.92 -0.65 1.09
C PHE A 75 -10.81 0.09 1.86
N TYR A 76 -9.57 0.08 1.35
CA TYR A 76 -8.39 0.59 2.04
C TYR A 76 -7.73 1.76 1.30
N VAL A 77 -7.52 1.64 -0.02
CA VAL A 77 -6.67 2.55 -0.82
C VAL A 77 -7.09 4.02 -0.71
N PHE A 78 -8.37 4.32 -0.53
CA PHE A 78 -8.89 5.68 -0.58
C PHE A 78 -9.47 6.18 0.75
N ARG A 79 -9.05 5.60 1.87
CA ARG A 79 -9.59 6.00 3.17
C ARG A 79 -9.32 7.46 3.52
N GLY A 80 -8.20 8.06 3.11
CA GLY A 80 -7.94 9.48 3.36
C GLY A 80 -8.95 10.41 2.70
N LEU A 81 -9.42 10.05 1.49
CA LEU A 81 -10.46 10.82 0.76
C LEU A 81 -11.87 10.70 1.38
N HIS A 82 -12.08 9.73 2.28
CA HIS A 82 -13.35 9.52 2.97
C HIS A 82 -13.36 10.02 4.42
N SER A 83 -12.19 10.39 4.96
CA SER A 83 -12.03 10.56 6.41
C SER A 83 -12.64 11.84 6.98
N TYR A 84 -12.88 12.90 6.20
CA TYR A 84 -13.47 14.12 6.75
C TYR A 84 -14.19 15.00 5.71
N HIS A 85 -15.53 15.01 5.77
CA HIS A 85 -16.36 15.94 5.00
C HIS A 85 -16.04 17.42 5.29
N THR A 86 -15.47 17.74 6.46
CA THR A 86 -15.10 19.10 6.88
C THR A 86 -13.76 19.60 6.33
N TYR A 87 -12.82 18.71 5.97
CA TYR A 87 -11.53 19.11 5.40
C TYR A 87 -11.51 19.05 3.86
N HIS A 88 -12.49 18.40 3.24
CA HIS A 88 -12.80 18.60 1.84
C HIS A 88 -13.70 19.85 1.71
N PHE A 89 -13.09 21.04 1.75
CA PHE A 89 -13.75 22.34 1.55
C PHE A 89 -14.46 22.50 0.18
N VAL A 90 -14.53 21.43 -0.62
CA VAL A 90 -15.38 21.37 -1.80
C VAL A 90 -16.80 21.07 -1.32
N ARG A 91 -17.53 22.09 -0.86
CA ARG A 91 -18.99 22.00 -0.76
C ARG A 91 -19.51 21.76 -2.17
N PRO A 92 -20.06 20.58 -2.52
CA PRO A 92 -20.46 20.29 -3.89
C PRO A 92 -21.61 21.20 -4.37
N ASN A 93 -22.39 21.75 -3.43
CA ASN A 93 -23.58 22.56 -3.70
C ASN A 93 -23.76 23.66 -2.63
N GLY A 94 -22.71 24.43 -2.34
CA GLY A 94 -22.92 25.72 -1.71
C GLY A 94 -23.27 26.73 -2.79
N GLY A 95 -24.52 27.20 -2.88
CA GLY A 95 -24.94 28.32 -3.74
C GLY A 95 -24.29 29.67 -3.37
N GLY A 96 -23.07 29.65 -2.84
CA GLY A 96 -22.24 30.81 -2.57
C GLY A 96 -21.11 30.86 -3.57
N GLN A 97 -21.19 31.85 -4.45
CA GLN A 97 -20.15 32.22 -5.40
C GLN A 97 -18.79 32.38 -4.69
N ASN A 98 -17.71 31.95 -5.35
CA ASN A 98 -16.31 32.30 -5.05
C ASN A 98 -15.56 31.47 -4.00
N LEU A 99 -15.57 30.14 -4.10
CA LEU A 99 -14.40 29.36 -3.66
C LEU A 99 -13.49 29.11 -4.87
N SER A 100 -12.63 30.09 -5.15
CA SER A 100 -11.62 30.04 -6.22
C SER A 100 -10.46 29.13 -5.82
N PHE A 101 -10.67 27.82 -5.80
CA PHE A 101 -9.57 26.89 -5.99
C PHE A 101 -9.32 26.76 -7.50
N PRO A 102 -8.05 26.67 -7.97
CA PRO A 102 -7.77 26.38 -9.38
C PRO A 102 -8.47 25.08 -9.77
N GLY A 103 -9.55 25.17 -10.56
CA GLY A 103 -10.38 24.02 -10.96
C GLY A 103 -11.82 24.00 -10.43
N ALA A 104 -12.24 24.97 -9.59
CA ALA A 104 -13.60 25.03 -9.03
C ALA A 104 -14.76 25.17 -10.06
N GLY A 105 -14.46 25.34 -11.35
CA GLY A 105 -15.43 25.32 -12.45
C GLY A 105 -15.29 24.13 -13.41
N ILE A 106 -14.34 23.22 -13.18
CA ILE A 106 -14.03 22.08 -14.08
C ILE A 106 -14.83 20.82 -13.68
N GLY A 107 -15.69 20.93 -12.66
CA GLY A 107 -16.31 19.76 -12.00
C GLY A 107 -15.29 19.04 -11.11
N SER A 108 -15.71 17.97 -10.43
CA SER A 108 -14.76 17.06 -9.79
C SER A 108 -13.64 16.72 -10.77
N PRO A 109 -12.35 16.74 -10.39
CA PRO A 109 -11.28 16.37 -11.30
C PRO A 109 -11.67 15.05 -11.99
N PRO A 110 -11.48 14.91 -13.32
CA PRO A 110 -11.94 13.70 -14.03
C PRO A 110 -11.29 12.41 -13.49
N PHE A 111 -10.24 12.56 -12.68
CA PHE A 111 -9.47 11.50 -12.05
C PHE A 111 -9.91 11.18 -10.61
N VAL A 112 -10.71 12.04 -9.97
CA VAL A 112 -11.24 11.77 -8.62
C VAL A 112 -12.62 11.17 -8.80
N PRO A 113 -12.82 9.86 -8.52
CA PRO A 113 -14.14 9.27 -8.62
C PRO A 113 -15.10 10.06 -7.72
N PRO A 114 -16.34 10.31 -8.17
CA PRO A 114 -17.33 10.92 -7.29
C PRO A 114 -17.40 10.08 -6.01
N LEU A 115 -17.20 10.70 -4.86
CA LEU A 115 -17.24 10.06 -3.53
C LEU A 115 -18.66 9.58 -3.14
N ASP A 116 -19.53 9.42 -4.12
CA ASP A 116 -20.84 8.81 -4.00
C ASP A 116 -20.66 7.33 -3.67
N ALA A 117 -21.12 6.94 -2.47
CA ALA A 117 -21.04 5.57 -1.98
C ALA A 117 -21.70 4.55 -2.93
N GLN A 118 -22.72 4.94 -3.70
CA GLN A 118 -23.37 4.05 -4.67
C GLN A 118 -22.50 3.77 -5.90
N LYS A 119 -21.68 4.74 -6.30
CA LYS A 119 -20.75 4.63 -7.44
C LYS A 119 -19.37 4.12 -7.01
N TRP A 120 -19.06 4.18 -5.72
CA TRP A 120 -17.77 3.79 -5.17
C TRP A 120 -17.38 2.36 -5.56
N TRP A 121 -18.30 1.41 -5.48
CA TRP A 121 -17.98 0.01 -5.77
C TRP A 121 -17.56 -0.23 -7.21
N SER A 122 -18.20 0.45 -8.18
CA SER A 122 -17.89 0.27 -9.59
C SER A 122 -16.60 0.97 -10.00
N VAL A 123 -16.29 2.14 -9.41
CA VAL A 123 -15.12 2.94 -9.81
C VAL A 123 -13.89 2.65 -8.93
N GLY A 124 -14.09 2.37 -7.64
CA GLY A 124 -13.02 2.13 -6.66
C GLY A 124 -12.24 0.85 -6.95
N SER A 125 -12.89 -0.20 -7.46
CA SER A 125 -12.22 -1.43 -7.92
C SER A 125 -11.31 -1.15 -9.12
N ALA A 126 -11.81 -0.40 -10.11
CA ALA A 126 -11.05 -0.02 -11.29
C ALA A 126 -9.81 0.84 -10.93
N TRP A 127 -9.95 1.76 -9.98
CA TRP A 127 -8.81 2.55 -9.51
C TRP A 127 -7.82 1.73 -8.68
N SER A 128 -8.32 0.87 -7.79
CA SER A 128 -7.46 0.02 -6.96
C SER A 128 -6.58 -0.90 -7.82
N ALA A 129 -7.12 -1.43 -8.92
CA ALA A 129 -6.39 -2.26 -9.88
C ALA A 129 -5.25 -1.52 -10.62
N ARG A 130 -5.22 -0.19 -10.57
CA ARG A 130 -4.14 0.63 -11.16
C ARG A 130 -3.08 1.05 -10.15
N THR A 131 -3.29 0.74 -8.86
CA THR A 131 -2.30 1.07 -7.83
C THR A 131 -1.15 0.09 -7.86
N ASP A 132 0.00 0.55 -7.38
CA ASP A 132 1.19 -0.29 -7.22
C ASP A 132 0.96 -1.42 -6.21
N PHE A 133 0.01 -1.23 -5.29
CA PHE A 133 -0.46 -2.31 -4.43
C PHE A 133 -1.10 -3.46 -5.18
N ASP A 134 -1.55 -3.29 -6.43
CA ASP A 134 -2.15 -4.35 -7.26
C ASP A 134 -1.22 -4.85 -8.36
N THR A 135 -0.47 -3.93 -8.97
CA THR A 135 0.34 -4.17 -10.16
C THR A 135 1.70 -4.75 -9.85
N PHE A 136 2.27 -4.50 -8.66
CA PHE A 136 3.58 -5.03 -8.29
C PHE A 136 3.51 -6.55 -8.11
N PRO A 137 4.48 -7.30 -8.68
CA PRO A 137 4.47 -8.76 -8.60
C PRO A 137 4.93 -9.24 -7.22
N HIS A 138 4.77 -10.54 -6.96
CA HIS A 138 5.29 -11.21 -5.75
C HIS A 138 4.70 -10.73 -4.41
N ILE A 139 3.58 -10.00 -4.45
CA ILE A 139 2.76 -9.70 -3.28
C ILE A 139 1.89 -10.91 -2.97
N LEU A 140 1.97 -11.42 -1.74
CA LEU A 140 1.10 -12.48 -1.26
C LEU A 140 -0.27 -11.91 -0.90
N ARG A 141 -1.34 -12.58 -1.33
CA ARG A 141 -2.72 -12.12 -1.12
C ARG A 141 -3.45 -12.99 -0.13
N PHE A 142 -4.36 -12.37 0.61
CA PHE A 142 -5.32 -13.07 1.46
C PHE A 142 -6.70 -12.41 1.34
N SER A 143 -7.73 -13.23 1.19
CA SER A 143 -9.14 -12.80 1.19
C SER A 143 -9.74 -12.87 2.60
N THR A 144 -9.17 -13.70 3.48
CA THR A 144 -9.61 -13.89 4.86
C THR A 144 -8.44 -13.87 5.85
N VAL A 145 -8.76 -13.67 7.13
CA VAL A 145 -7.77 -13.78 8.21
C VAL A 145 -7.23 -15.21 8.34
N ALA A 146 -8.05 -16.23 8.05
CA ALA A 146 -7.59 -17.62 8.06
C ALA A 146 -6.52 -17.87 6.99
N GLU A 147 -6.71 -17.36 5.77
CA GLU A 147 -5.71 -17.43 4.71
C GLU A 147 -4.42 -16.68 5.06
N LEU A 148 -4.54 -15.52 5.73
CA LEU A 148 -3.38 -14.80 6.24
C LEU A 148 -2.55 -15.70 7.18
N PHE A 149 -3.19 -16.37 8.14
CA PHE A 149 -2.49 -17.30 9.03
C PHE A 149 -2.00 -18.55 8.32
N ALA A 150 -2.69 -19.02 7.28
CA ALA A 150 -2.24 -20.14 6.47
C ALA A 150 -0.90 -19.84 5.78
N HIS A 151 -0.70 -18.62 5.26
CA HIS A 151 0.60 -18.20 4.72
C HIS A 151 1.70 -18.22 5.78
N LEU A 152 1.38 -17.83 7.01
CA LEU A 152 2.32 -17.74 8.14
C LEU A 152 2.64 -19.09 8.78
N ALA A 153 1.91 -20.15 8.44
CA ALA A 153 2.14 -21.48 8.98
C ALA A 153 3.55 -21.99 8.62
N PRO A 154 4.22 -22.74 9.51
CA PRO A 154 5.54 -23.31 9.23
C PRO A 154 5.56 -24.10 7.91
N GLY A 155 6.46 -23.75 7.00
CA GLY A 155 6.62 -24.43 5.70
C GLY A 155 5.58 -24.08 4.64
N ALA A 156 4.54 -23.30 4.95
CA ALA A 156 3.49 -22.96 3.97
C ALA A 156 3.96 -22.00 2.88
N THR A 157 4.92 -21.13 3.19
CA THR A 157 5.46 -20.14 2.25
C THR A 157 6.99 -20.20 2.24
N ASP A 158 7.60 -20.26 1.05
CA ASP A 158 9.03 -20.01 0.86
C ASP A 158 9.29 -18.49 0.78
N TRP A 159 9.50 -17.89 1.95
CA TRP A 159 9.78 -16.47 2.09
C TRP A 159 11.08 -16.05 1.40
N ALA A 160 12.06 -16.95 1.33
CA ALA A 160 13.32 -16.67 0.67
C ALA A 160 13.12 -16.60 -0.84
N GLU A 161 12.27 -17.45 -1.40
CA GLU A 161 11.86 -17.37 -2.81
C GLU A 161 11.12 -16.08 -3.13
N VAL A 162 10.09 -15.73 -2.36
CA VAL A 162 9.34 -14.46 -2.53
C VAL A 162 10.31 -13.27 -2.53
N SER A 163 11.19 -13.21 -1.52
CA SER A 163 12.19 -12.16 -1.37
C SER A 163 13.19 -12.11 -2.54
N ARG A 164 13.68 -13.27 -3.02
CA ARG A 164 14.55 -13.34 -4.21
C ARG A 164 13.85 -12.80 -5.45
N ASN A 165 12.59 -13.17 -5.66
CA ASN A 165 11.82 -12.74 -6.82
C ASN A 165 11.54 -11.23 -6.81
N MET A 166 11.20 -10.66 -5.64
CA MET A 166 11.08 -9.20 -5.47
C MET A 166 12.39 -8.48 -5.82
N ARG A 167 13.53 -8.95 -5.29
CA ARG A 167 14.84 -8.36 -5.60
C ARG A 167 15.17 -8.45 -7.08
N ARG A 168 14.86 -9.58 -7.73
CA ARG A 168 15.06 -9.76 -9.17
C ARG A 168 14.23 -8.76 -9.97
N PHE A 169 12.96 -8.59 -9.62
CA PHE A 169 12.09 -7.59 -10.26
C PHE A 169 12.67 -6.18 -10.11
N ASN A 170 13.09 -5.79 -8.91
CA ASN A 170 13.72 -4.48 -8.67
C ASN A 170 15.01 -4.29 -9.47
N GLN A 171 15.85 -5.33 -9.57
CA GLN A 171 17.10 -5.27 -10.32
C GLN A 171 16.86 -5.08 -11.82
N VAL A 172 15.89 -5.80 -12.39
CA VAL A 172 15.47 -5.62 -13.79
C VAL A 172 14.94 -4.20 -14.00
N GLY A 173 14.03 -3.75 -13.13
CA GLY A 173 13.45 -2.41 -13.20
C GLY A 173 14.50 -1.30 -13.10
N LEU A 174 15.53 -1.47 -12.26
CA LEU A 174 16.64 -0.53 -12.14
C LEU A 174 17.43 -0.43 -13.45
N VAL A 175 17.78 -1.56 -14.06
CA VAL A 175 18.52 -1.58 -15.34
C VAL A 175 17.71 -0.91 -16.45
N GLU A 176 16.44 -1.26 -16.59
CA GLU A 176 15.56 -0.70 -17.63
C GLU A 176 15.35 0.80 -17.44
N THR A 177 15.08 1.23 -16.20
CA THR A 177 14.84 2.63 -15.88
C THR A 177 16.10 3.46 -16.11
N SER A 178 17.28 2.95 -15.71
CA SER A 178 18.56 3.63 -15.94
C SER A 178 18.87 3.80 -17.43
N ALA A 179 18.61 2.76 -18.24
CA ALA A 179 18.80 2.83 -19.69
C ALA A 179 17.87 3.87 -20.34
N ARG A 180 16.60 3.93 -19.93
CA ARG A 180 15.64 4.92 -20.43
C ARG A 180 16.03 6.35 -20.07
N TRP A 181 16.49 6.57 -18.83
CA TRP A 181 16.99 7.88 -18.40
C TRP A 181 18.24 8.31 -19.18
N ALA A 182 19.20 7.39 -19.37
CA ALA A 182 20.39 7.68 -20.16
C ALA A 182 20.04 8.06 -21.60
N PHE A 183 19.10 7.35 -22.22
CA PHE A 183 18.60 7.67 -23.56
C PHE A 183 17.89 9.02 -23.62
N GLY A 184 16.99 9.29 -22.68
CA GLY A 184 16.26 10.55 -22.60
C GLY A 184 17.19 11.75 -22.42
N LEU A 185 18.18 11.64 -21.53
CA LEU A 185 19.19 12.67 -21.30
C LEU A 185 20.05 12.90 -22.55
N THR A 186 20.49 11.83 -23.21
CA THR A 186 21.29 11.93 -24.44
C THR A 186 20.51 12.64 -25.55
N SER A 187 19.23 12.29 -25.73
CA SER A 187 18.34 12.92 -26.72
C SER A 187 18.10 14.40 -26.41
N ALA A 188 17.90 14.74 -25.14
CA ALA A 188 17.74 16.12 -24.70
C ALA A 188 19.00 16.96 -24.98
N LEU A 189 20.20 16.41 -24.70
CA LEU A 189 21.47 17.10 -24.94
C LEU A 189 21.81 17.22 -26.44
N ALA A 190 21.38 16.27 -27.26
CA ALA A 190 21.56 16.31 -28.71
C ALA A 190 20.61 17.29 -29.42
N GLY A 191 19.66 17.91 -28.70
CA GLY A 191 18.64 18.77 -29.29
C GLY A 191 17.62 18.02 -30.15
N THR A 192 17.51 16.70 -29.99
CA THR A 192 16.58 15.84 -30.73
C THR A 192 15.27 15.57 -29.98
N ALA A 193 15.09 16.17 -28.80
CA ALA A 193 13.83 16.12 -28.06
C ALA A 193 12.80 17.04 -28.72
N GLY A 194 11.98 16.48 -29.63
CA GLY A 194 10.79 17.10 -30.18
C GLY A 194 9.54 16.80 -29.36
#